data_AF-A0A068TKE2-F1
#
_entry.id   AF-A0A068TKE2-F1
#
_cell.length_a   1.000
_cell.length_b   1.000
_cell.length_c   1.000
_cell.angle_alpha   90.00
_cell.angle_beta   90.00
_cell.angle_gamma   90.00
#
_symmetry.space_group_name_H-M   'P 1'
#
loop_
_entity.id
_entity.type
_entity.pdbx_description
1 polymer ?
#
loop_
_entity_poly.entity_id
_entity_poly.type
_entity_poly.pdbx_seq_one_letter_code
_entity_poly.pdbx_strand_id
1 'polypeptide(L)'
;MVRKLIGLGVHIYFEKENINTGTMESELMLSILSGLAESESISISENTKWAIQRRFQNGTFKISYPPYGYQNMDGQMIVIPKQAEIVKYIFAEVLSGKGTQKVANDLNQKGIPSKRGGRWTATTIRGILTNEKYTGDVLLQKTYTDSHFNRHTN
;
A
#
# COMPACT_ATOMS: atom_id res chain seq x y z
N MET A 1 -17.35 2.44 21.00
CA MET A 1 -18.53 2.37 20.09
C MET A 1 -19.63 1.51 20.69
N VAL A 2 -19.37 0.24 21.04
CA VAL A 2 -20.37 -0.69 21.64
C VAL A 2 -21.00 -0.13 22.93
N ARG A 3 -20.19 0.34 23.89
CA ARG A 3 -20.70 0.98 25.13
C ARG A 3 -21.66 2.16 24.90
N LYS A 4 -21.38 2.95 23.86
CA LYS A 4 -22.22 4.10 23.48
C LYS A 4 -23.58 3.65 22.95
N LEU A 5 -23.63 2.52 22.24
CA LEU A 5 -24.87 1.96 21.70
C LEU A 5 -25.71 1.31 22.81
N ILE A 6 -25.08 0.59 23.74
CA ILE A 6 -25.76 0.04 24.93
C ILE A 6 -26.36 1.17 25.78
N GLY A 7 -25.64 2.27 25.98
CA GLY A 7 -26.17 3.45 26.69
C GLY A 7 -27.34 4.16 26.00
N LEU A 8 -27.59 3.87 24.73
CA LEU A 8 -28.76 4.34 23.96
C LEU A 8 -29.88 3.29 23.89
N GLY A 9 -29.78 2.18 24.63
CA GLY A 9 -30.72 1.06 24.58
C GLY A 9 -30.61 0.21 23.30
N VAL A 10 -29.54 0.36 22.54
CA VAL A 10 -29.29 -0.41 21.31
C VAL A 10 -28.42 -1.61 21.62
N HIS A 11 -28.97 -2.81 21.40
CA HIS A 11 -28.29 -4.08 21.61
C HIS A 11 -27.68 -4.60 20.31
N ILE A 12 -26.45 -5.09 20.40
CA ILE A 12 -25.68 -5.72 19.34
C ILE A 12 -25.65 -7.23 19.57
N TYR A 13 -25.89 -7.99 18.50
CA TYR A 13 -25.75 -9.45 18.47
C TYR A 13 -24.53 -9.83 17.64
N PHE A 14 -23.57 -10.53 18.23
CA PHE A 14 -22.40 -11.07 17.54
C PHE A 14 -22.73 -12.50 17.09
N GLU A 15 -23.00 -12.67 15.80
CA GLU A 15 -23.44 -13.96 15.23
C GLU A 15 -22.38 -15.06 15.39
N LYS A 16 -21.13 -14.77 15.03
CA LYS A 16 -20.02 -15.74 15.09
C LYS A 16 -19.79 -16.28 16.51
N GLU A 17 -19.89 -15.42 17.50
CA GLU A 17 -19.62 -15.74 18.90
C GLU A 17 -20.90 -16.11 19.68
N ASN A 18 -22.08 -15.99 19.05
CA ASN A 18 -23.40 -16.22 19.63
C ASN A 18 -23.69 -15.37 20.88
N ILE A 19 -23.31 -14.08 20.86
CA ILE A 19 -23.37 -13.19 22.03
C ILE A 19 -24.37 -12.05 21.83
N ASN A 20 -25.25 -11.86 22.81
CA ASN A 20 -26.17 -10.72 22.87
C ASN A 20 -25.72 -9.73 23.96
N THR A 21 -25.51 -8.47 23.58
CA THR A 21 -25.09 -7.40 24.52
C THR A 21 -26.23 -6.84 25.38
N GLY A 22 -27.46 -7.36 25.28
CA GLY A 22 -28.59 -7.02 26.15
C GLY A 22 -28.67 -7.76 27.48
N THR A 23 -27.80 -8.75 27.73
CA THR A 23 -27.75 -9.49 29.00
C THR A 23 -26.72 -8.86 29.97
N MET A 24 -26.95 -8.94 31.29
CA MET A 24 -26.07 -8.36 32.33
C MET A 24 -24.63 -8.93 32.34
N GLU A 25 -24.38 -10.08 31.71
CA GLU A 25 -23.04 -10.69 31.52
C GLU A 25 -22.19 -10.00 30.43
N SER A 26 -22.73 -8.99 29.76
CA SER A 26 -22.15 -8.40 28.55
C SER A 26 -20.86 -7.60 28.76
N GLU A 27 -20.66 -6.85 29.84
CA GLU A 27 -19.45 -5.99 29.99
C GLU A 27 -18.16 -6.79 30.18
N LEU A 28 -18.19 -7.85 31.00
CA LEU A 28 -17.03 -8.74 31.18
C LEU A 28 -16.72 -9.49 29.87
N MET A 29 -17.76 -10.03 29.22
CA MET A 29 -17.62 -10.72 27.93
C MET A 29 -17.10 -9.78 26.84
N LEU A 30 -17.61 -8.55 26.76
CA LEU A 30 -17.13 -7.54 25.81
C LEU A 30 -15.65 -7.21 26.04
N SER A 31 -15.21 -7.12 27.30
CA SER A 31 -13.80 -6.88 27.63
C SER A 31 -12.91 -8.05 27.20
N ILE A 32 -13.35 -9.29 27.45
CA ILE A 32 -12.64 -10.52 27.01
C ILE A 32 -12.56 -10.58 25.48
N LEU A 33 -13.69 -10.43 24.78
CA LEU A 33 -13.73 -10.44 23.31
C LEU A 33 -12.90 -9.31 22.70
N SER A 34 -12.90 -8.13 23.32
CA SER A 34 -12.07 -7.00 22.86
C SER A 34 -10.59 -7.34 23.00
N GLY A 35 -10.19 -7.95 24.12
CA GLY A 35 -8.82 -8.42 24.33
C GLY A 35 -8.40 -9.52 23.35
N LEU A 36 -9.30 -10.49 23.08
CA LEU A 36 -9.08 -11.54 22.08
C LEU A 36 -8.91 -10.94 20.68
N ALA A 37 -9.82 -10.06 20.27
CA ALA A 37 -9.78 -9.41 18.97
C ALA A 37 -8.50 -8.54 18.80
N GLU A 38 -8.07 -7.84 19.84
CA GLU A 38 -6.81 -7.09 19.84
C GLU A 38 -5.61 -8.04 19.68
N SER A 39 -5.56 -9.13 20.45
CA SER A 39 -4.52 -10.15 20.36
C SER A 39 -4.46 -10.80 18.98
N GLU A 40 -5.60 -11.14 18.38
CA GLU A 40 -5.67 -11.67 17.02
C GLU A 40 -5.15 -10.66 15.99
N SER A 41 -5.54 -9.39 16.13
CA SER A 41 -5.10 -8.31 15.24
C SER A 41 -3.57 -8.14 15.28
N ILE A 42 -2.99 -8.15 16.49
CA ILE A 42 -1.53 -8.08 16.69
C ILE A 42 -0.85 -9.29 16.04
N SER A 43 -1.33 -10.51 16.31
CA SER A 43 -0.78 -11.74 15.74
C SER A 43 -0.81 -11.75 14.20
N ILE A 44 -1.92 -11.32 13.57
CA ILE A 44 -2.02 -11.20 12.11
C ILE A 44 -1.00 -10.19 11.55
N SER A 45 -0.85 -9.05 12.24
CA SER A 45 0.10 -8.00 11.85
C SER A 45 1.53 -8.51 11.91
N GLU A 46 1.91 -9.20 12.98
CA GLU A 46 3.22 -9.80 13.19
C GLU A 46 3.52 -10.88 12.14
N ASN A 47 2.58 -11.80 11.92
CA ASN A 47 2.71 -12.86 10.91
C ASN A 47 2.91 -12.28 9.50
N THR A 48 2.20 -11.21 9.17
CA THR A 48 2.33 -10.52 7.87
C THR A 48 3.70 -9.86 7.73
N LYS A 49 4.17 -9.14 8.76
CA LYS A 49 5.50 -8.51 8.78
C LYS A 49 6.60 -9.56 8.65
N TRP A 50 6.51 -10.65 9.41
CA TRP A 50 7.44 -11.76 9.39
C TRP A 50 7.50 -12.43 8.01
N ALA A 51 6.35 -12.70 7.39
CA ALA A 51 6.28 -13.25 6.04
C ALA A 51 6.94 -12.34 4.98
N ILE A 52 6.76 -11.02 5.07
CA ILE A 52 7.40 -10.05 4.18
C ILE A 52 8.92 -10.05 4.38
N GLN A 53 9.39 -10.01 5.64
CA GLN A 53 10.81 -10.05 5.97
C GLN A 53 11.49 -11.33 5.49
N ARG A 54 10.87 -12.49 5.72
CA ARG A 54 11.39 -13.79 5.27
C ARG A 54 11.51 -13.86 3.75
N ARG A 55 10.51 -13.37 3.01
CA ARG A 55 10.58 -13.31 1.54
C ARG A 55 11.76 -12.46 1.09
N PHE A 56 11.92 -11.29 1.67
CA PHE A 56 12.98 -10.35 1.31
C PHE A 56 14.38 -10.91 1.62
N GLN A 57 14.57 -11.52 2.79
CA GLN A 57 15.82 -12.22 3.15
C GLN A 57 16.14 -13.36 2.19
N ASN A 58 15.12 -14.07 1.70
CA ASN A 58 15.28 -15.14 0.72
C ASN A 58 15.40 -14.63 -0.73
N GLY A 59 15.53 -13.31 -0.94
CA GLY A 59 15.66 -12.70 -2.28
C GLY A 59 14.38 -12.72 -3.11
N THR A 60 13.23 -13.06 -2.51
CA THR A 60 11.93 -13.08 -3.18
C THR A 60 11.09 -11.86 -2.80
N PHE A 61 10.24 -11.38 -3.70
CA PHE A 61 9.37 -10.26 -3.43
C PHE A 61 8.02 -10.41 -4.15
N LYS A 62 7.01 -9.67 -3.68
CA LYS A 62 5.73 -9.51 -4.38
C LYS A 62 5.39 -8.03 -4.42
N ILE A 63 5.21 -7.50 -5.63
CA ILE A 63 4.82 -6.09 -5.85
C ILE A 63 3.44 -6.10 -6.49
N SER A 64 2.40 -5.88 -5.69
CA SER A 64 1.00 -5.88 -6.16
C SER A 64 0.70 -4.73 -7.11
N TYR A 65 1.31 -3.56 -6.88
CA TYR A 65 1.17 -2.38 -7.73
C TYR A 65 2.53 -1.97 -8.30
N PRO A 66 2.93 -2.52 -9.45
CA PRO A 66 4.23 -2.24 -10.05
C PRO A 66 4.29 -0.81 -10.61
N PRO A 67 5.49 -0.24 -10.85
CA PRO A 67 5.62 1.10 -11.42
C PRO A 67 5.14 1.18 -12.88
N TYR A 68 5.09 2.39 -13.45
CA TYR A 68 4.73 2.56 -14.87
C TYR A 68 5.78 1.85 -15.76
N GLY A 69 5.39 1.26 -16.89
CA GLY A 69 6.31 0.40 -17.65
C GLY A 69 6.26 -1.07 -17.24
N TYR A 70 5.58 -1.41 -16.15
CA TYR A 70 5.45 -2.78 -15.65
C TYR A 70 4.00 -3.12 -15.29
N GLN A 71 3.66 -4.40 -15.46
CA GLN A 71 2.43 -5.03 -14.97
C GLN A 71 2.76 -6.19 -14.04
N ASN A 72 1.82 -6.51 -13.14
CA ASN A 72 1.92 -7.70 -12.31
C ASN A 72 1.16 -8.81 -13.02
N MET A 73 1.84 -9.92 -13.29
CA MET A 73 1.23 -11.15 -13.78
C MET A 73 1.64 -12.25 -12.81
N ASP A 74 0.67 -12.76 -12.05
CA ASP A 74 0.85 -13.84 -11.07
C ASP A 74 1.99 -13.61 -10.05
N GLY A 75 2.17 -12.35 -9.63
CA GLY A 75 3.20 -11.96 -8.67
C GLY A 75 4.55 -11.59 -9.30
N GLN A 76 4.71 -11.73 -10.61
CA GLN A 76 5.91 -11.32 -11.35
C GLN A 76 5.73 -9.93 -11.98
N MET A 77 6.80 -9.13 -11.98
CA MET A 77 6.81 -7.85 -12.70
C MET A 77 7.23 -8.06 -14.15
N ILE A 78 6.29 -7.90 -15.07
CA ILE A 78 6.51 -8.05 -16.50
C ILE A 78 6.54 -6.67 -17.16
N VAL A 79 7.52 -6.44 -18.03
CA VAL A 79 7.68 -5.18 -18.79
C VAL A 79 6.54 -5.02 -19.79
N ILE A 80 5.99 -3.82 -19.88
CA ILE A 80 5.06 -3.40 -20.95
C ILE A 80 5.88 -2.61 -21.96
N PRO A 81 6.21 -3.17 -23.15
CA PRO A 81 7.16 -2.55 -24.07
C PRO A 81 6.83 -1.10 -24.44
N LYS A 82 5.56 -0.82 -24.76
CA LYS A 82 5.10 0.54 -25.11
C LYS A 82 5.34 1.56 -23.99
N GLN A 83 5.09 1.17 -22.73
CA GLN A 83 5.30 2.06 -21.59
C GLN A 83 6.79 2.15 -21.21
N ALA A 84 7.57 1.08 -21.43
CA ALA A 84 9.00 1.07 -21.19
C ALA A 84 9.74 2.09 -22.07
N GLU A 85 9.34 2.26 -23.34
CA GLU A 85 9.89 3.30 -24.21
C GLU A 85 9.61 4.71 -23.68
N ILE A 86 8.44 4.94 -23.09
CA ILE A 86 8.12 6.21 -22.44
C ILE A 86 8.99 6.44 -21.20
N VAL A 87 9.27 5.38 -20.42
CA VAL A 87 10.21 5.48 -19.28
C VAL A 87 11.60 5.88 -19.77
N LYS A 88 12.13 5.19 -20.80
CA LYS A 88 13.44 5.54 -21.40
C LYS A 88 13.47 6.98 -21.90
N TYR A 89 12.40 7.41 -22.57
CA TYR A 89 12.24 8.80 -23.02
C TYR A 89 12.30 9.79 -21.85
N ILE A 90 11.60 9.52 -20.75
CA ILE A 90 11.64 10.37 -19.54
C ILE A 90 13.07 10.52 -19.02
N PHE A 91 13.82 9.42 -18.89
CA PHE A 91 15.21 9.47 -18.44
C PHE A 91 16.09 10.25 -19.42
N ALA A 92 15.97 10.01 -20.73
CA ALA A 92 16.76 10.69 -21.75
C ALA A 92 16.54 12.21 -21.76
N GLU A 93 15.29 12.66 -21.63
CA GLU A 93 14.95 14.08 -21.61
C GLU A 93 15.45 14.80 -20.36
N VAL A 94 15.46 14.12 -19.22
CA VAL A 94 15.99 14.70 -17.98
C VAL A 94 17.51 14.77 -18.06
N LEU A 95 18.17 13.75 -18.60
CA LEU A 95 19.62 13.75 -18.86
C LEU A 95 20.04 14.82 -19.88
N SER A 96 19.15 15.20 -20.80
CA SER A 96 19.38 16.34 -21.73
C SER A 96 19.14 17.71 -21.09
N GLY A 97 18.80 17.76 -19.79
CA GLY A 97 18.63 18.99 -19.02
C GLY A 97 17.19 19.51 -18.94
N LYS A 98 16.18 18.78 -19.45
CA LYS A 98 14.78 19.20 -19.27
C LYS A 98 14.32 18.96 -17.83
N GLY A 99 13.72 19.99 -17.24
CA GLY A 99 13.07 19.88 -15.94
C GLY A 99 11.83 18.97 -15.99
N THR A 100 11.50 18.33 -14.86
CA THR A 100 10.41 17.35 -14.74
C THR A 100 9.04 17.89 -15.17
N GLN A 101 8.77 19.18 -14.97
CA GLN A 101 7.52 19.82 -15.41
C GLN A 101 7.43 19.90 -16.94
N LYS A 102 8.55 20.19 -17.63
CA LYS A 102 8.58 20.23 -19.10
C LYS A 102 8.32 18.85 -19.67
N VAL A 103 8.96 17.81 -19.13
CA VAL A 103 8.72 16.41 -19.55
C VAL A 103 7.27 16.00 -19.35
N ALA A 104 6.66 16.37 -18.20
CA ALA A 104 5.25 16.09 -17.96
C ALA A 104 4.33 16.80 -18.97
N ASN A 105 4.63 18.06 -19.32
CA ASN A 105 3.89 18.81 -20.32
C ASN A 105 4.02 18.18 -21.72
N ASP A 106 5.24 17.78 -22.12
CA ASP A 106 5.52 17.14 -23.40
C ASP A 106 4.71 15.84 -23.55
N LEU A 107 4.69 14.99 -22.51
CA LEU A 107 3.91 13.74 -22.52
C LEU A 107 2.40 13.99 -22.60
N ASN A 108 1.91 14.99 -21.86
CA ASN A 108 0.50 15.38 -21.91
C ASN A 108 0.10 15.94 -23.28
N GLN A 109 0.96 16.74 -23.91
CA GLN A 109 0.73 17.28 -25.25
C GLN A 109 0.69 16.17 -26.31
N LYS A 110 1.51 15.13 -26.14
CA LYS A 110 1.50 13.90 -26.96
C LYS A 110 0.29 13.00 -26.69
N GLY A 111 -0.60 13.35 -25.77
CA GLY A 111 -1.79 12.56 -25.42
C GLY A 111 -1.47 11.23 -24.72
N ILE A 112 -0.28 11.09 -24.14
CA ILE A 112 0.15 9.85 -23.50
C ILE A 112 -0.41 9.79 -22.06
N PRO A 113 -1.26 8.82 -21.72
CA PRO A 113 -1.80 8.72 -20.37
C PRO A 113 -0.76 8.20 -19.37
N SER A 114 -0.83 8.70 -18.13
CA SER A 114 -0.11 8.13 -16.99
C SER A 114 -0.68 6.77 -16.58
N LYS A 115 -0.06 6.08 -15.61
CA LYS A 115 -0.45 4.70 -15.20
C LYS A 115 -1.94 4.53 -14.89
N ARG A 116 -2.58 5.54 -14.30
CA ARG A 116 -4.00 5.50 -13.91
C ARG A 116 -4.94 6.16 -14.95
N GLY A 117 -4.45 6.43 -16.16
CA GLY A 117 -5.22 7.11 -17.20
C GLY A 117 -5.28 8.64 -17.06
N GLY A 118 -4.70 9.21 -16.00
CA GLY A 118 -4.67 10.66 -15.77
C GLY A 118 -3.52 11.39 -16.46
N ARG A 119 -3.42 12.70 -16.21
CA ARG A 119 -2.33 13.55 -16.72
C ARG A 119 -1.01 13.32 -15.98
N TRP A 120 0.10 13.55 -16.67
CA TRP A 120 1.43 13.61 -16.08
C TRP A 120 1.61 14.88 -15.26
N THR A 121 2.28 14.76 -14.11
CA THR A 121 2.69 15.88 -13.25
C THR A 121 4.18 15.80 -12.99
N ALA A 122 4.81 16.92 -12.63
CA ALA A 122 6.23 16.94 -12.26
C ALA A 122 6.56 15.95 -11.12
N THR A 123 5.64 15.76 -10.16
CA THR A 123 5.80 14.81 -9.05
C THR A 123 5.81 13.37 -9.53
N THR A 124 4.93 13.01 -10.47
CA THR A 124 4.93 11.66 -11.07
C THR A 124 6.23 11.38 -11.81
N ILE A 125 6.71 12.36 -12.60
CA ILE A 125 8.00 12.23 -13.31
C ILE A 125 9.14 12.07 -12.31
N ARG A 126 9.20 12.90 -11.27
CA ARG A 126 10.20 12.76 -10.19
C ARG A 126 10.14 11.38 -9.54
N GLY A 127 8.94 10.89 -9.24
CA GLY A 127 8.73 9.56 -8.68
C GLY A 127 9.20 8.41 -9.58
N ILE A 128 9.20 8.58 -10.91
CA ILE A 128 9.81 7.61 -11.84
C ILE A 128 11.34 7.67 -11.74
N LEU A 129 11.91 8.87 -11.78
CA LEU A 129 13.37 9.07 -11.78
C LEU A 129 14.04 8.58 -10.49
N THR A 130 13.36 8.65 -9.35
CA THR A 130 13.90 8.24 -8.04
C THR A 130 13.53 6.82 -7.63
N ASN A 131 12.89 6.04 -8.50
CA ASN A 131 12.44 4.69 -8.16
C ASN A 131 13.49 3.65 -8.56
N GLU A 132 14.08 3.02 -7.54
CA GLU A 132 15.10 1.97 -7.65
C GLU A 132 14.66 0.76 -8.48
N LYS A 133 13.35 0.56 -8.66
CA LYS A 133 12.84 -0.54 -9.49
C LYS A 133 13.23 -0.43 -10.96
N TYR A 134 13.54 0.78 -11.43
CA TYR A 134 14.05 0.99 -12.78
C TYR A 134 15.55 0.67 -12.91
N THR A 135 16.27 0.46 -11.80
CA THR A 135 17.68 0.01 -11.79
C THR A 135 17.82 -1.49 -11.54
N GLY A 136 16.71 -2.22 -11.39
CA GLY A 136 16.69 -3.65 -11.10
C GLY A 136 16.61 -3.98 -9.61
N ASP A 137 16.52 -2.97 -8.74
CA ASP A 137 16.48 -3.16 -7.29
C ASP A 137 15.06 -3.14 -6.74
N VAL A 138 14.86 -3.78 -5.60
CA VAL A 138 13.60 -3.70 -4.84
C VAL A 138 13.91 -3.38 -3.39
N LEU A 139 13.57 -2.16 -2.97
CA LEU A 139 13.68 -1.76 -1.57
C LEU A 139 12.31 -1.86 -0.88
N LEU A 140 12.22 -2.72 0.14
CA LEU A 140 11.05 -2.90 0.99
C LEU A 140 11.22 -2.20 2.34
N GLN A 141 10.12 -2.10 3.10
CA GLN A 141 10.10 -1.44 4.42
C GLN A 141 10.63 0.01 4.41
N LYS A 142 10.35 0.78 3.35
CA LYS A 142 10.67 2.21 3.29
C LYS A 142 9.90 3.05 4.33
N THR A 143 8.80 2.51 4.85
CA THR A 143 7.99 3.14 5.89
C THR A 143 7.54 2.07 6.87
N TYR A 144 7.35 2.44 8.14
CA TYR A 144 6.72 1.59 9.15
C TYR A 144 5.65 2.37 9.92
N THR A 145 4.79 1.65 10.61
CA THR A 145 3.75 2.22 11.49
C THR A 145 4.07 1.82 12.92
N ASP A 146 4.10 2.80 13.83
CA ASP A 146 4.37 2.57 15.25
C ASP A 146 3.13 2.06 16.02
N SER A 147 3.27 1.83 17.32
CA SER A 147 2.19 1.38 18.20
C SER A 147 1.08 2.43 18.40
N HIS A 148 1.33 3.68 18.03
CA HIS A 148 0.36 4.78 18.07
C HIS A 148 -0.28 5.02 16.70
N PHE A 149 -0.08 4.10 15.75
CA PHE A 149 -0.60 4.16 14.38
C PHE A 149 -0.05 5.33 13.55
N ASN A 150 1.08 5.92 13.95
CA ASN A 150 1.76 6.94 13.16
C ASN A 150 2.69 6.27 12.14
N ARG A 151 2.65 6.78 10.90
CA ARG A 151 3.49 6.30 9.81
C ARG A 151 4.79 7.09 9.75
N HIS A 152 5.91 6.37 9.76
CA HIS A 152 7.27 6.90 9.69
C HIS A 152 7.95 6.42 8.42
N THR A 153 8.90 7.22 7.92
CA THR A 153 9.82 6.82 6.85
C THR A 153 11.11 6.31 7.48
N ASN A 154 11.61 5.18 6.99
CA ASN A 154 12.92 4.64 7.40
C ASN A 154 14.07 5.39 6.72
#